data_AF-A0A090FT89-F1
#
_entry.id   AF-A0A090FT89-F1
#
_cell.length_a   1.000
_cell.length_b   1.000
_cell.length_c   1.000
_cell.angle_alpha   90.00
_cell.angle_beta   90.00
_cell.angle_gamma   90.00
#
_symmetry.space_group_name_H-M   'P 1'
#
loop_
_entity.id
_entity.type
_entity.pdbx_description
1 polymer ?
#
loop_
_entity_poly.entity_id
_entity_poly.type
_entity_poly.pdbx_seq_one_letter_code
_entity_poly.pdbx_strand_id
1 'polypeptide(L)'
;MRTVLRYLAMLVGAVLLAAALGALVPRPLWPAAMAEGEGTRRILVLKNPIHTDIAVPLDDGVRRRFAFLVDAGLPMDTPEARYIVFGWGGRAFYLETPTWSQLKAAPVLKALTLDASVMHVDVAGTIKELHPDVASFDIDEAHFAALLDYIAASFRQGSDGPMAIGNAGYSAFDRFYEANGHFNALVGCNTWTAAGLRVAGIRTGWWNPLPVSLWWSMGLYN
;
A
#
# COMPACT_ATOMS: atom_id res chain seq x y z
N MET A 1 -24.42 37.47 2.18
CA MET A 1 -23.26 36.95 2.96
C MET A 1 -23.65 35.80 3.91
N ARG A 2 -24.62 35.94 4.82
CA ARG A 2 -25.03 34.87 5.75
C ARG A 2 -25.52 33.56 5.09
N THR A 3 -26.25 33.66 3.98
CA THR A 3 -26.77 32.48 3.26
C THR A 3 -25.65 31.69 2.55
N VAL A 4 -24.70 32.39 1.93
CA VAL A 4 -23.52 31.77 1.29
C VAL A 4 -22.67 31.05 2.33
N LEU A 5 -22.45 31.66 3.50
CA LEU A 5 -21.69 31.04 4.59
C LEU A 5 -22.39 29.77 5.13
N ARG A 6 -23.73 29.77 5.20
CA ARG A 6 -24.51 28.57 5.57
C ARG A 6 -24.36 27.45 4.56
N TYR A 7 -24.48 27.72 3.26
CA TYR A 7 -24.27 26.70 2.23
C TYR A 7 -22.84 26.15 2.23
N LEU A 8 -21.83 27.01 2.43
CA LEU A 8 -20.46 26.57 2.56
C LEU A 8 -20.26 25.67 3.79
N ALA A 9 -20.82 26.04 4.94
CA ALA A 9 -20.75 25.20 6.15
C ALA A 9 -21.45 23.85 5.97
N MET A 10 -22.62 23.82 5.31
CA MET A 10 -23.31 22.57 4.98
C MET A 10 -22.50 21.70 4.02
N LEU A 11 -21.87 22.30 3.00
CA LEU A 11 -21.00 21.57 2.07
C LEU A 11 -19.81 20.95 2.79
N VAL A 12 -19.12 21.72 3.64
CA VAL A 12 -18.00 21.21 4.45
C VAL A 12 -18.48 20.08 5.36
N GLY A 13 -19.61 20.24 6.03
CA GLY A 13 -20.20 19.20 6.88
C GLY A 13 -20.51 17.91 6.09
N ALA A 14 -21.08 18.04 4.90
CA ALA A 14 -21.37 16.90 4.03
C ALA A 14 -20.10 16.17 3.56
N VAL A 15 -19.05 16.91 3.19
CA VAL A 15 -17.76 16.32 2.80
C VAL A 15 -17.11 15.58 3.96
N LEU A 16 -17.12 16.17 5.16
CA LEU A 16 -16.56 15.52 6.35
C LEU A 16 -17.35 14.26 6.72
N LEU A 17 -18.68 14.30 6.63
CA LEU A 17 -19.53 13.14 6.86
C LEU A 17 -19.26 12.03 5.83
N ALA A 18 -19.14 12.38 4.55
CA ALA A 18 -18.82 11.42 3.50
C ALA A 18 -17.43 10.79 3.69
N ALA A 19 -16.43 11.59 4.09
CA ALA A 19 -15.10 11.09 4.42
C ALA A 19 -15.12 10.14 5.64
N ALA A 20 -15.87 10.50 6.69
CA ALA A 20 -16.05 9.67 7.87
C ALA A 20 -16.75 8.34 7.52
N LEU A 21 -17.86 8.39 6.78
CA LEU A 21 -18.57 7.18 6.33
C LEU A 21 -17.68 6.33 5.40
N GLY A 22 -16.92 6.96 4.51
CA GLY A 22 -15.96 6.25 3.66
C GLY A 22 -14.88 5.52 4.45
N ALA A 23 -14.31 6.17 5.46
CA ALA A 23 -13.27 5.57 6.28
C ALA A 23 -13.81 4.52 7.26
N LEU A 24 -15.01 4.74 7.78
CA LEU A 24 -15.57 3.94 8.86
C LEU A 24 -16.50 2.84 8.37
N VAL A 25 -17.28 2.96 7.31
CA VAL A 25 -18.16 1.84 6.91
C VAL A 25 -17.30 0.70 6.35
N PRO A 26 -17.42 -0.54 6.86
CA PRO A 26 -16.54 -1.62 6.44
C PRO A 26 -16.87 -2.10 5.02
N ARG A 27 -15.82 -2.52 4.31
CA ARG A 27 -15.87 -3.21 3.02
C ARG A 27 -14.94 -4.43 3.10
N PRO A 28 -15.45 -5.66 2.86
CA PRO A 28 -16.87 -6.01 2.76
C PRO A 28 -17.64 -5.73 4.07
N LEU A 29 -18.97 -5.58 3.98
CA LEU A 29 -19.82 -5.29 5.16
C LEU A 29 -19.82 -6.45 6.17
N TRP A 30 -19.75 -7.68 5.68
CA TRP A 30 -19.63 -8.88 6.48
C TRP A 30 -18.19 -9.42 6.40
N PRO A 31 -17.66 -10.00 7.50
CA PRO A 31 -16.38 -10.69 7.47
C PRO A 31 -16.37 -11.79 6.41
N ALA A 32 -15.23 -11.96 5.73
CA ALA A 32 -14.99 -13.16 4.95
C ALA A 32 -14.88 -14.37 5.90
N ALA A 33 -15.44 -15.51 5.51
CA ALA A 33 -15.16 -16.75 6.21
C ALA A 33 -13.69 -17.10 5.95
N MET A 34 -12.90 -17.27 6.99
CA MET A 34 -11.56 -17.84 6.87
C MET A 34 -11.70 -19.34 6.64
N ALA A 35 -10.91 -19.90 5.73
CA ALA A 35 -10.89 -21.34 5.53
C ALA A 35 -10.38 -22.01 6.82
N GLU A 36 -11.25 -22.76 7.52
CA GLU A 36 -10.84 -23.52 8.70
C GLU A 36 -9.91 -24.67 8.27
N GLY A 37 -8.67 -24.66 8.77
CA GLY A 37 -7.75 -25.80 8.68
C GLY A 37 -6.61 -25.69 7.65
N GLU A 38 -6.51 -24.60 6.89
CA GLU A 38 -5.32 -24.31 6.06
C GLU A 38 -4.32 -23.46 6.85
N GLY A 39 -3.02 -23.67 6.59
CA GLY A 39 -1.95 -22.94 7.28
C GLY A 39 -2.13 -21.42 7.15
N THR A 40 -1.79 -20.68 8.21
CA THR A 40 -1.88 -19.22 8.20
C THR A 40 -0.55 -18.59 7.74
N ARG A 41 -0.67 -17.47 7.04
CA ARG A 41 0.41 -16.64 6.53
C ARG A 41 0.39 -15.29 7.24
N ARG A 42 1.49 -14.94 7.88
CA ARG A 42 1.66 -13.67 8.59
C ARG A 42 2.06 -12.57 7.61
N ILE A 43 1.18 -11.61 7.34
CA ILE A 43 1.50 -10.39 6.58
C ILE A 43 1.59 -9.18 7.50
N LEU A 44 2.33 -8.17 7.09
CA LEU A 44 2.44 -6.91 7.84
C LEU A 44 1.98 -5.73 6.98
N VAL A 45 1.41 -4.73 7.63
CA VAL A 45 1.16 -3.41 7.06
C VAL A 45 2.05 -2.43 7.79
N LEU A 46 2.85 -1.69 7.02
CA LEU A 46 3.76 -0.68 7.54
C LEU A 46 3.17 0.69 7.25
N LYS A 47 3.34 1.65 8.17
CA LYS A 47 3.04 3.05 7.89
C LYS A 47 4.20 3.97 8.20
N ASN A 48 4.12 5.13 7.57
CA ASN A 48 4.74 6.35 8.04
C ASN A 48 3.66 7.46 8.08
N PRO A 49 4.01 8.72 8.37
CA PRO A 49 3.01 9.79 8.50
C PRO A 49 2.07 9.99 7.30
N ILE A 50 2.48 9.61 6.08
CA ILE A 50 1.69 9.87 4.87
C ILE A 50 1.53 8.67 3.91
N HIS A 51 2.20 7.55 4.20
CA HIS A 51 2.26 6.40 3.30
C HIS A 51 2.06 5.07 4.04
N THR A 52 1.60 4.06 3.31
CA THR A 52 1.48 2.67 3.79
C THR A 52 1.99 1.67 2.78
N ASP A 53 2.60 0.60 3.28
CA ASP A 53 3.17 -0.51 2.51
C ASP A 53 2.66 -1.86 3.04
N ILE A 54 2.74 -2.89 2.20
CA ILE A 54 2.43 -4.27 2.58
C ILE A 54 3.74 -5.07 2.57
N ALA A 55 4.08 -5.67 3.71
CA ALA A 55 5.20 -6.61 3.80
C ALA A 55 4.68 -8.05 3.79
N VAL A 56 5.22 -8.87 2.89
CA VAL A 56 4.91 -10.31 2.80
C VAL A 56 6.14 -11.14 3.18
N PRO A 57 5.95 -12.28 3.86
CA PRO A 57 7.06 -13.13 4.28
C PRO A 57 7.74 -13.75 3.06
N LEU A 58 9.06 -13.75 3.06
CA LEU A 58 9.88 -14.24 1.96
C LEU A 58 10.17 -15.74 2.13
N ASP A 59 9.38 -16.57 1.47
CA ASP A 59 9.60 -18.01 1.32
C ASP A 59 9.90 -18.40 -0.13
N ASP A 60 10.09 -19.69 -0.40
CA ASP A 60 10.40 -20.20 -1.74
C ASP A 60 9.26 -20.00 -2.75
N GLY A 61 8.01 -19.91 -2.29
CA GLY A 61 6.86 -19.58 -3.13
C GLY A 61 6.93 -18.13 -3.61
N VAL A 62 7.12 -17.20 -2.69
CA VAL A 62 7.25 -15.76 -2.94
C VAL A 62 8.50 -15.46 -3.78
N ARG A 63 9.64 -16.09 -3.48
CA ARG A 63 10.87 -15.96 -4.30
C ARG A 63 10.63 -16.33 -5.75
N ARG A 64 9.98 -17.47 -6.01
CA ARG A 64 9.66 -17.91 -7.38
C ARG A 64 8.67 -16.97 -8.05
N ARG A 65 7.64 -16.51 -7.33
CA ARG A 65 6.62 -15.59 -7.86
C ARG A 65 7.21 -14.25 -8.29
N PHE A 66 8.19 -13.75 -7.55
CA PHE A 66 8.84 -12.46 -7.78
C PHE A 66 10.31 -12.60 -8.18
N ALA A 67 10.67 -13.66 -8.92
CA ALA A 67 12.06 -13.94 -9.30
C ALA A 67 12.73 -12.79 -10.07
N PHE A 68 11.95 -12.02 -10.84
CA PHE A 68 12.41 -10.83 -11.57
C PHE A 68 13.07 -9.77 -10.67
N LEU A 69 12.76 -9.76 -9.36
CA LEU A 69 13.41 -8.86 -8.41
C LEU A 69 14.90 -9.19 -8.25
N VAL A 70 15.28 -10.48 -8.29
CA VAL A 70 16.69 -10.91 -8.26
C VAL A 70 17.41 -10.43 -9.52
N ASP A 71 16.77 -10.54 -10.68
CA ASP A 71 17.32 -10.09 -11.96
C ASP A 71 17.59 -8.57 -11.95
N ALA A 72 16.79 -7.81 -11.19
CA ALA A 72 17.02 -6.37 -10.95
C ALA A 72 18.07 -6.07 -9.86
N GLY A 73 18.72 -7.10 -9.31
CA GLY A 73 19.79 -7.00 -8.33
C GLY A 73 19.33 -6.80 -6.88
N LEU A 74 18.10 -7.19 -6.53
CA LEU A 74 17.65 -7.19 -5.14
C LEU A 74 18.20 -8.41 -4.38
N PRO A 75 18.77 -8.24 -3.17
CA PRO A 75 19.45 -9.30 -2.44
C PRO A 75 18.49 -10.21 -1.67
N MET A 76 17.52 -10.80 -2.39
CA MET A 76 16.52 -11.68 -1.77
C MET A 76 17.15 -12.97 -1.23
N ASP A 77 18.19 -13.50 -1.88
CA ASP A 77 18.83 -14.79 -1.53
C ASP A 77 19.79 -14.74 -0.34
N THR A 78 19.78 -13.64 0.41
CA THR A 78 20.57 -13.51 1.63
C THR A 78 19.86 -14.17 2.82
N PRO A 79 20.59 -14.79 3.77
CA PRO A 79 20.01 -15.37 4.99
C PRO A 79 19.26 -14.36 5.87
N GLU A 80 19.56 -13.08 5.71
CA GLU A 80 18.97 -11.97 6.45
C GLU A 80 17.62 -11.53 5.86
N ALA A 81 17.34 -11.80 4.58
CA ALA A 81 16.09 -11.41 3.93
C ALA A 81 14.90 -12.22 4.47
N ARG A 82 13.93 -11.52 5.08
CA ARG A 82 12.74 -12.12 5.71
C ARG A 82 11.43 -11.65 5.11
N TYR A 83 11.39 -10.43 4.56
CA TYR A 83 10.19 -9.84 3.99
C TYR A 83 10.51 -9.14 2.67
N ILE A 84 9.53 -9.12 1.77
CA ILE A 84 9.47 -8.14 0.68
C ILE A 84 8.40 -7.13 1.06
N VAL A 85 8.78 -5.85 1.05
CA VAL A 85 7.90 -4.72 1.30
C VAL A 85 7.49 -4.13 -0.06
N PHE A 86 6.19 -4.04 -0.29
CA PHE A 86 5.60 -3.51 -1.50
C PHE A 86 4.83 -2.21 -1.21
N GLY A 87 5.18 -1.16 -1.94
CA GLY A 87 4.48 0.10 -1.99
C GLY A 87 3.99 0.44 -3.39
N TRP A 88 2.91 1.21 -3.48
CA TRP A 88 2.40 1.76 -4.73
C TRP A 88 2.11 3.25 -4.53
N GLY A 89 2.45 4.10 -5.49
CA GLY A 89 2.26 5.53 -5.32
C GLY A 89 2.68 6.37 -6.53
N GLY A 90 2.57 7.68 -6.40
CA GLY A 90 2.86 8.61 -7.49
C GLY A 90 4.33 8.60 -7.87
N ARG A 91 4.62 8.52 -9.17
CA ARG A 91 5.96 8.54 -9.72
C ARG A 91 6.72 9.80 -9.28
N ALA A 92 6.12 10.97 -9.47
CA ALA A 92 6.75 12.23 -9.11
C ALA A 92 6.97 12.31 -7.58
N PHE A 93 6.01 11.81 -6.81
CA PHE A 93 6.11 11.79 -5.35
C PHE A 93 7.29 10.95 -4.88
N TYR A 94 7.38 9.70 -5.33
CA TYR A 94 8.45 8.78 -4.92
C TYR A 94 9.82 9.16 -5.48
N LEU A 95 9.91 9.50 -6.77
CA LEU A 95 11.21 9.70 -7.42
C LEU A 95 11.78 11.11 -7.20
N GLU A 96 10.94 12.14 -7.04
CA GLU A 96 11.39 13.53 -6.90
C GLU A 96 11.47 13.99 -5.43
N THR A 97 10.91 13.22 -4.47
CA THR A 97 10.90 13.57 -3.03
C THR A 97 11.53 12.46 -2.16
N PRO A 98 12.82 12.12 -2.35
CA PRO A 98 13.45 10.98 -1.67
C PRO A 98 13.64 11.17 -0.16
N THR A 99 13.57 12.40 0.35
CA THR A 99 13.62 12.66 1.80
C THR A 99 12.43 13.50 2.25
N TRP A 100 11.74 13.04 3.30
CA TRP A 100 10.51 13.64 3.80
C TRP A 100 10.67 15.09 4.28
N SER A 101 11.88 15.49 4.71
CA SER A 101 12.21 16.89 5.04
C SER A 101 12.18 17.82 3.83
N GLN A 102 12.16 17.28 2.62
CA GLN A 102 12.11 18.01 1.35
C GLN A 102 10.69 18.09 0.77
N LEU A 103 9.66 17.68 1.50
CA LEU A 103 8.25 17.95 1.15
C LEU A 103 8.02 19.47 1.06
N LYS A 104 8.26 20.03 -0.12
CA LYS A 104 7.87 21.39 -0.48
C LYS A 104 6.38 21.40 -0.81
N ALA A 105 5.73 22.55 -0.66
CA ALA A 105 4.30 22.70 -1.00
C ALA A 105 3.97 22.37 -2.47
N ALA A 106 4.94 22.48 -3.39
CA ALA A 106 4.74 22.23 -4.82
C ALA A 106 4.58 20.73 -5.19
N PRO A 107 5.44 19.78 -4.73
CA PRO A 107 5.17 18.35 -4.85
C PRO A 107 3.84 17.90 -4.25
N VAL A 108 3.41 18.49 -3.13
CA VAL A 108 2.09 18.22 -2.54
C VAL A 108 0.97 18.65 -3.50
N LEU A 109 1.08 19.82 -4.14
CA LEU A 109 0.08 20.30 -5.10
C LEU A 109 0.01 19.42 -6.36
N LYS A 110 1.14 18.88 -6.83
CA LYS A 110 1.20 17.94 -7.96
C LYS A 110 0.73 16.54 -7.57
N ALA A 111 0.97 16.09 -6.34
CA ALA A 111 0.41 14.85 -5.78
C ALA A 111 -1.12 14.93 -5.58
N LEU A 112 -1.69 16.13 -5.43
CA LEU A 112 -3.14 16.37 -5.51
C LEU A 112 -3.67 16.25 -6.96
N THR A 113 -2.81 16.27 -7.97
CA THR A 113 -3.17 16.09 -9.39
C THR A 113 -2.92 14.66 -9.87
N LEU A 114 -3.38 14.35 -11.09
CA LEU A 114 -3.20 13.05 -11.71
C LEU A 114 -1.71 12.82 -12.06
N ASP A 115 -1.12 11.76 -11.53
CA ASP A 115 0.26 11.34 -11.79
C ASP A 115 0.31 9.88 -12.28
N ALA A 116 1.39 9.51 -12.97
CA ALA A 116 1.70 8.11 -13.21
C ALA A 116 2.01 7.40 -11.89
N SER A 117 1.77 6.09 -11.81
CA SER A 117 2.09 5.31 -10.62
C SER A 117 3.36 4.47 -10.78
N VAL A 118 4.01 4.18 -9.66
CA VAL A 118 5.15 3.28 -9.55
C VAL A 118 4.96 2.30 -8.41
N MET A 119 5.55 1.12 -8.56
CA MET A 119 5.74 0.15 -7.48
C MET A 119 7.10 0.41 -6.85
N HIS A 120 7.13 0.52 -5.53
CA HIS A 120 8.34 0.50 -4.73
C HIS A 120 8.48 -0.88 -4.10
N VAL A 121 9.64 -1.51 -4.26
CA VAL A 121 9.89 -2.84 -3.71
C VAL A 121 11.18 -2.80 -2.90
N ASP A 122 11.10 -3.17 -1.64
CA ASP A 122 12.24 -3.19 -0.71
C ASP A 122 12.37 -4.57 -0.05
N VAL A 123 13.61 -5.01 0.16
CA VAL A 123 13.93 -6.29 0.82
C VAL A 123 14.33 -6.01 2.25
N ALA A 124 13.51 -6.48 3.18
CA ALA A 124 13.71 -6.26 4.61
C ALA A 124 14.11 -7.55 5.33
N GLY A 125 14.92 -7.38 6.37
CA GLY A 125 15.15 -8.42 7.38
C GLY A 125 13.98 -8.53 8.35
N THR A 126 14.25 -8.99 9.57
CA THR A 126 13.21 -9.11 10.60
C THR A 126 12.60 -7.75 10.94
N ILE A 127 11.28 -7.62 10.74
CA ILE A 127 10.51 -6.44 11.13
C ILE A 127 9.97 -6.64 12.55
N LYS A 128 10.12 -5.62 13.41
CA LYS A 128 9.61 -5.65 14.80
C LYS A 128 8.11 -5.37 14.79
N GLU A 129 7.29 -6.40 15.00
CA GLU A 129 5.83 -6.27 14.96
C GLU A 129 5.23 -5.44 16.10
N LEU A 130 5.87 -5.40 17.28
CA LEU A 130 5.40 -4.61 18.44
C LEU A 130 5.67 -3.10 18.28
N HIS A 131 5.80 -2.60 17.06
CA HIS A 131 6.03 -1.19 16.76
C HIS A 131 4.69 -0.50 16.41
N PRO A 132 4.43 0.73 16.87
CA PRO A 132 3.15 1.42 16.65
C PRO A 132 2.83 1.73 15.17
N ASP A 133 3.83 1.61 14.30
CA ASP A 133 3.72 1.80 12.85
C ASP A 133 3.66 0.48 12.07
N VAL A 134 3.50 -0.65 12.76
CA VAL A 134 3.35 -1.98 12.17
C VAL A 134 2.04 -2.60 12.65
N ALA A 135 1.22 -3.06 11.72
CA ALA A 135 0.06 -3.91 12.00
C ALA A 135 0.32 -5.28 11.38
N SER A 136 -0.07 -6.36 12.06
CA SER A 136 0.15 -7.73 11.59
C SER A 136 -1.15 -8.51 11.53
N PHE A 137 -1.28 -9.33 10.48
CA PHE A 137 -2.48 -10.10 10.21
C PHE A 137 -2.11 -11.52 9.80
N ASP A 138 -2.84 -12.49 10.33
CA ASP A 138 -2.79 -13.88 9.89
C ASP A 138 -3.92 -14.13 8.90
N ILE A 139 -3.55 -14.56 7.69
CA ILE A 139 -4.50 -14.84 6.60
C ILE A 139 -4.31 -16.27 6.11
N ASP A 140 -5.35 -16.91 5.60
CA ASP A 140 -5.22 -18.25 5.01
C ASP A 140 -4.44 -18.21 3.68
N GLU A 141 -4.02 -19.39 3.21
CA GLU A 141 -3.20 -19.51 2.00
C GLU A 141 -3.91 -18.99 0.74
N ALA A 142 -5.23 -19.16 0.64
CA ALA A 142 -6.02 -18.67 -0.48
C ALA A 142 -6.02 -17.13 -0.55
N HIS A 143 -6.25 -16.46 0.58
CA HIS A 143 -6.16 -15.01 0.69
C HIS A 143 -4.73 -14.49 0.48
N PHE A 144 -3.72 -15.24 0.96
CA PHE A 144 -2.32 -14.90 0.70
C PHE A 144 -1.97 -14.96 -0.78
N ALA A 145 -2.35 -16.04 -1.47
CA ALA A 145 -2.14 -16.17 -2.91
C ALA A 145 -2.85 -15.06 -3.70
N ALA A 146 -4.11 -14.74 -3.33
CA ALA A 146 -4.86 -13.64 -3.94
C ALA A 146 -4.17 -12.28 -3.72
N LEU A 147 -3.60 -12.04 -2.54
CA LEU A 147 -2.81 -10.84 -2.26
C LEU A 147 -1.56 -10.77 -3.15
N LEU A 148 -0.83 -11.88 -3.32
CA LEU A 148 0.34 -11.90 -4.20
C LEU A 148 -0.04 -11.63 -5.66
N ASP A 149 -1.18 -12.13 -6.12
CA ASP A 149 -1.70 -11.85 -7.46
C ASP A 149 -2.10 -10.39 -7.63
N TYR A 150 -2.73 -9.79 -6.62
CA TYR A 150 -3.02 -8.36 -6.59
C TYR A 150 -1.74 -7.51 -6.69
N ILE A 151 -0.71 -7.86 -5.91
CA ILE A 151 0.60 -7.18 -5.94
C ILE A 151 1.23 -7.35 -7.33
N ALA A 152 1.27 -8.57 -7.87
CA ALA A 152 1.84 -8.84 -9.19
C ALA A 152 1.11 -8.09 -10.32
N ALA A 153 -0.22 -8.00 -10.26
CA ALA A 153 -1.04 -7.26 -11.22
C ALA A 153 -0.84 -5.73 -11.14
N SER A 154 -0.26 -5.23 -10.05
CA SER A 154 0.04 -3.81 -9.88
C SER A 154 1.25 -3.36 -10.70
N PHE A 155 2.15 -4.28 -11.09
CA PHE A 155 3.29 -3.97 -11.95
C PHE A 155 2.88 -3.81 -13.42
N ARG A 156 3.39 -2.76 -14.07
CA ARG A 156 3.27 -2.61 -15.52
C ARG A 156 4.24 -3.55 -16.22
N GLN A 157 3.71 -4.37 -17.12
CA GLN A 157 4.49 -5.35 -17.88
C GLN A 157 5.10 -4.70 -19.13
N GLY A 158 6.35 -5.04 -19.42
CA GLY A 158 7.07 -4.76 -20.66
C GLY A 158 7.27 -6.04 -21.50
N SER A 159 8.22 -6.01 -22.44
CA SER A 159 8.58 -7.17 -23.26
C SER A 159 9.11 -8.35 -22.44
N ASP A 160 9.83 -8.05 -21.36
CA ASP A 160 10.61 -9.02 -20.59
C ASP A 160 10.12 -9.14 -19.12
N GLY A 161 8.86 -8.79 -18.88
CA GLY A 161 8.25 -8.78 -17.55
C GLY A 161 8.11 -7.37 -16.94
N PRO A 162 8.03 -7.23 -15.60
CA PRO A 162 7.85 -5.94 -14.93
C PRO A 162 8.91 -4.90 -15.33
N MET A 163 8.46 -3.70 -15.71
CA MET A 163 9.36 -2.65 -16.19
C MET A 163 10.09 -1.95 -15.03
N ALA A 164 11.34 -2.31 -14.79
CA ALA A 164 12.19 -1.64 -13.81
C ALA A 164 12.52 -0.20 -14.23
N ILE A 165 12.57 0.72 -13.27
CA ILE A 165 12.99 2.10 -13.48
C ILE A 165 14.47 2.18 -13.11
N GLY A 166 15.33 2.30 -14.13
CA GLY A 166 16.78 2.38 -13.94
C GLY A 166 17.20 3.59 -13.11
N ASN A 167 18.26 3.42 -12.31
CA ASN A 167 18.83 4.45 -11.43
C ASN A 167 17.83 5.07 -10.42
N ALA A 168 16.76 4.36 -10.10
CA ALA A 168 15.79 4.72 -9.08
C ALA A 168 15.83 3.72 -7.92
N GLY A 169 15.99 4.24 -6.71
CA GLY A 169 16.07 3.48 -5.46
C GLY A 169 16.60 4.39 -4.35
N TYR A 170 16.20 4.11 -3.12
CA TYR A 170 16.67 4.83 -1.94
C TYR A 170 17.94 4.22 -1.33
N SER A 171 18.23 2.97 -1.67
CA SER A 171 19.30 2.15 -1.11
C SER A 171 19.70 1.04 -2.08
N ALA A 172 20.61 0.16 -1.64
CA ALA A 172 20.96 -1.04 -2.38
C ALA A 172 19.86 -2.13 -2.32
N PHE A 173 18.93 -2.04 -1.37
CA PHE A 173 17.94 -3.06 -1.02
C PHE A 173 16.57 -2.83 -1.64
N ASP A 174 16.39 -1.74 -2.37
CA ASP A 174 15.11 -1.40 -3.00
C ASP A 174 15.24 -1.07 -4.49
N ARG A 175 14.12 -1.22 -5.20
CA ARG A 175 13.97 -0.90 -6.62
C ARG A 175 12.60 -0.30 -6.89
N PHE A 176 12.54 0.52 -7.93
CA PHE A 176 11.29 1.04 -8.47
C PHE A 176 10.92 0.37 -9.79
N TYR A 177 9.63 0.17 -10.00
CA TYR A 177 9.04 -0.34 -11.23
C TYR A 177 7.89 0.55 -11.67
N GLU A 178 7.61 0.57 -12.96
CA GLU A 178 6.38 1.18 -13.49
C GLU A 178 5.16 0.39 -12.96
N ALA A 179 4.10 1.10 -12.57
CA ALA A 179 2.88 0.48 -12.10
C ALA A 179 1.68 0.74 -13.02
N ASN A 180 0.66 -0.09 -12.89
CA ASN A 180 -0.64 0.13 -13.49
C ASN A 180 -1.44 1.17 -12.66
N GLY A 181 -2.31 1.90 -13.33
CA GLY A 181 -3.19 2.91 -12.73
C GLY A 181 -2.62 4.33 -12.79
N HIS A 182 -3.34 5.25 -12.14
CA HIS A 182 -2.92 6.64 -11.99
C HIS A 182 -3.06 7.04 -10.53
N PHE A 183 -2.11 7.80 -10.04
CA PHE A 183 -2.07 8.28 -8.68
C PHE A 183 -2.75 9.65 -8.57
N ASN A 184 -3.47 9.87 -7.49
CA ASN A 184 -3.75 11.20 -6.95
C ASN A 184 -3.90 11.09 -5.42
N ALA A 185 -3.87 12.21 -4.70
CA ALA A 185 -3.91 12.21 -3.24
C ALA A 185 -5.17 11.58 -2.61
N LEU A 186 -6.29 11.48 -3.36
CA LEU A 186 -7.52 10.83 -2.89
C LEU A 186 -7.57 9.34 -3.25
N VAL A 187 -6.78 8.91 -4.25
CA VAL A 187 -6.63 7.53 -4.73
C VAL A 187 -5.14 7.20 -4.81
N GLY A 188 -4.53 7.13 -3.63
CA GLY A 188 -3.09 6.95 -3.44
C GLY A 188 -2.72 5.61 -2.84
N CYS A 189 -1.49 5.52 -2.34
CA CYS A 189 -0.94 4.37 -1.63
C CYS A 189 -1.88 3.75 -0.60
N ASN A 190 -2.49 4.56 0.27
CA ASN A 190 -3.38 4.08 1.33
C ASN A 190 -4.62 3.39 0.77
N THR A 191 -5.14 3.85 -0.38
CA THR A 191 -6.27 3.20 -1.04
C THR A 191 -5.87 1.91 -1.76
N TRP A 192 -4.64 1.86 -2.31
CA TRP A 192 -4.05 0.65 -2.88
C TRP A 192 -3.80 -0.40 -1.79
N THR A 193 -3.22 -0.01 -0.65
CA THR A 193 -3.02 -0.88 0.51
C THR A 193 -4.35 -1.40 1.02
N ALA A 194 -5.35 -0.53 1.19
CA ALA A 194 -6.69 -0.93 1.62
C ALA A 194 -7.34 -1.93 0.64
N ALA A 195 -7.12 -1.78 -0.67
CA ALA A 195 -7.61 -2.73 -1.66
C ALA A 195 -6.92 -4.10 -1.56
N GLY A 196 -5.59 -4.12 -1.42
CA GLY A 196 -4.84 -5.36 -1.19
C GLY A 196 -5.27 -6.07 0.09
N LEU A 197 -5.47 -5.33 1.17
CA LEU A 197 -5.97 -5.88 2.43
C LEU A 197 -7.35 -6.54 2.29
N ARG A 198 -8.27 -5.92 1.56
CA ARG A 198 -9.58 -6.53 1.27
C ARG A 198 -9.49 -7.78 0.42
N VAL A 199 -8.54 -7.83 -0.52
CA VAL A 199 -8.23 -9.06 -1.28
C VAL A 199 -7.68 -10.14 -0.34
N ALA A 200 -6.92 -9.76 0.68
CA ALA A 200 -6.40 -10.62 1.72
C ALA A 200 -7.43 -10.97 2.82
N GLY A 201 -8.72 -10.63 2.65
CA GLY A 201 -9.78 -10.92 3.62
C GLY A 201 -9.83 -9.96 4.82
N ILE A 202 -8.92 -8.99 4.89
CA ILE A 202 -8.86 -7.97 5.95
C ILE A 202 -9.80 -6.82 5.62
N ARG A 203 -10.69 -6.50 6.56
CA ARG A 203 -11.70 -5.46 6.35
C ARG A 203 -11.10 -4.08 6.53
N THR A 204 -11.45 -3.19 5.62
CA THR A 204 -11.13 -1.76 5.70
C THR A 204 -12.36 -0.93 5.38
N GLY A 205 -12.25 0.39 5.49
CA GLY A 205 -13.25 1.33 5.01
C GLY A 205 -13.40 1.25 3.49
N TRP A 206 -14.49 1.82 2.99
CA TRP A 206 -14.68 2.07 1.56
C TRP A 206 -13.64 3.03 0.99
N TRP A 207 -13.15 3.98 1.80
CA TRP A 207 -12.22 5.01 1.37
C TRP A 207 -11.29 5.45 2.51
N ASN A 208 -10.00 5.12 2.39
CA ASN A 208 -8.97 5.45 3.38
C ASN A 208 -7.79 6.15 2.68
N PRO A 209 -7.89 7.45 2.36
CA PRO A 209 -6.84 8.19 1.65
C PRO A 209 -5.62 8.53 2.52
N LEU A 210 -5.75 8.44 3.86
CA LEU A 210 -4.69 8.79 4.82
C LEU A 210 -4.29 7.56 5.66
N PRO A 211 -3.02 7.43 6.09
CA PRO A 211 -2.58 6.30 6.92
C PRO A 211 -3.38 6.18 8.21
N VAL A 212 -3.64 7.31 8.88
CA VAL A 212 -4.46 7.34 10.12
C VAL A 212 -5.86 6.80 9.90
N SER A 213 -6.49 7.12 8.76
CA SER A 213 -7.83 6.65 8.44
C SER A 213 -7.85 5.14 8.17
N LEU A 214 -6.80 4.61 7.53
CA LEU A 214 -6.65 3.17 7.31
C LEU A 214 -6.38 2.44 8.64
N TRP A 215 -5.51 2.99 9.49
CA TRP A 215 -5.20 2.43 10.81
C TRP A 215 -6.45 2.31 11.69
N TRP A 216 -7.25 3.38 11.78
CA TRP A 216 -8.52 3.33 12.50
C TRP A 216 -9.44 2.27 11.93
N SER A 217 -9.55 2.20 10.60
CA SER A 217 -10.41 1.21 9.98
C SER A 217 -9.96 -0.22 10.25
N MET A 218 -8.66 -0.52 10.17
CA MET A 218 -8.16 -1.87 10.43
C MET A 218 -8.43 -2.28 11.87
N GLY A 219 -8.12 -1.41 12.83
CA GLY A 219 -8.31 -1.70 14.27
C GLY A 219 -9.78 -1.73 14.73
N LEU A 220 -10.71 -1.22 13.92
CA LEU A 220 -12.15 -1.34 14.20
C LEU A 220 -12.73 -2.69 13.77
N TYR A 221 -12.10 -3.38 12.81
CA TYR A 221 -12.71 -4.52 12.11
C TYR A 221 -11.96 -5.83 12.17
N ASN A 222 -10.71 -5.83 12.62
CA ASN A 222 -9.83 -7.00 12.63
C ASN A 222 -9.02 -6.99 13.92
#